data_AF-L5N1V5-F1
#
_entry.id   AF-L5N1V5-F1
#
_cell.length_a   1.000
_cell.length_b   1.000
_cell.length_c   1.000
_cell.angle_alpha   90.00
_cell.angle_beta   90.00
_cell.angle_gamma   90.00
#
_symmetry.space_group_name_H-M   'P 1'
#
loop_
_entity.id
_entity.type
_entity.pdbx_description
1 polymer ?
#
loop_
_entity_poly.entity_id
_entity_poly.type
_entity_poly.pdbx_seq_one_letter_code
_entity_poly.pdbx_strand_id
1 'polypeptide(L)'
;MKSYQVKVEGFEGPLDLLLHLINRYEIDIYDIPVSQITDQYMHYIHTMQVLELDLASEYLVMAATLLAIKSQMLLPNTAVVDDFEESEMEEDPREDLMRRLIEYRKYKQAAEDLKDKELDANRIYTRPPLRTEDLSEEKVETVKPGEASIYDMIQAMGRLLNRSKQPSSQEAKVRRDEIPIQMRMDEILTKIETHSGGTPFDQLFERRTRPHIVVTFIALLELMKNNDIVCVQQQHFEELIVFKMEDAPWS
;
A
#
# COMPACT_ATOMS: atom_id res chain seq x y z
N MET A 1 -5.38 -18.18 37.42
CA MET A 1 -5.86 -17.44 36.23
C MET A 1 -4.80 -16.43 35.85
N LYS A 2 -3.99 -16.68 34.81
CA LYS A 2 -3.09 -15.66 34.25
C LYS A 2 -3.91 -14.83 33.26
N SER A 3 -4.08 -13.55 33.56
CA SER A 3 -4.77 -12.59 32.69
C SER A 3 -3.94 -12.36 31.44
N TYR A 4 -4.32 -12.99 30.33
CA TYR A 4 -3.81 -12.63 29.02
C TYR A 4 -4.48 -11.33 28.59
N GLN A 5 -3.74 -10.23 28.68
CA GLN A 5 -4.13 -8.95 28.09
C GLN A 5 -3.78 -9.03 26.59
N VAL A 6 -4.59 -9.76 25.82
CA VAL A 6 -4.44 -9.82 24.36
C VAL A 6 -5.01 -8.53 23.79
N LYS A 7 -4.18 -7.50 23.68
CA LYS A 7 -4.35 -6.56 22.57
C LYS A 7 -3.98 -7.37 21.33
N VAL A 8 -4.95 -7.72 20.51
CA VAL A 8 -4.69 -8.31 19.20
C VAL A 8 -4.00 -7.21 18.40
N GLU A 9 -2.67 -7.29 18.30
CA GLU A 9 -1.88 -6.40 17.46
C GLU A 9 -1.92 -6.95 16.02
N GLY A 10 -2.19 -6.06 15.07
CA GLY A 10 -2.24 -6.38 13.64
C GLY A 10 -0.85 -6.68 13.12
N PHE A 11 -0.44 -7.94 13.22
CA PHE A 11 0.82 -8.43 12.66
C PHE A 11 0.80 -8.37 11.13
N GLU A 12 1.93 -7.98 10.54
CA GLU A 12 2.11 -7.93 9.08
C GLU A 12 2.56 -9.29 8.54
N GLY A 13 1.86 -10.35 8.94
CA GLY A 13 2.03 -11.72 8.45
C GLY A 13 2.68 -12.69 9.46
N PRO A 14 2.85 -13.96 9.05
CA PRO A 14 3.26 -15.04 9.95
C PRO A 14 4.72 -14.92 10.44
N LEU A 15 5.61 -14.36 9.63
CA LEU A 15 7.01 -14.12 10.03
C LEU A 15 7.11 -13.05 11.11
N ASP A 16 6.25 -12.04 11.06
CA ASP A 16 6.20 -10.97 12.06
C ASP A 16 5.73 -11.50 13.42
N LEU A 17 4.67 -12.33 13.39
CA LEU A 17 4.21 -13.04 14.58
C LEU A 17 5.33 -13.93 15.16
N LEU A 18 6.05 -14.67 14.32
CA LEU A 18 7.17 -15.50 14.77
C LEU A 18 8.30 -14.67 15.39
N LEU A 19 8.69 -13.55 14.77
CA LEU A 19 9.67 -12.64 15.38
C LEU A 19 9.19 -12.08 16.72
N HIS A 20 7.91 -11.74 16.84
CA HIS A 20 7.31 -11.31 18.09
C HIS A 20 7.41 -12.40 19.16
N LEU A 21 7.08 -13.65 18.82
CA LEU A 21 7.18 -14.79 19.74
C LEU A 21 8.64 -15.06 20.14
N ILE A 22 9.57 -15.01 19.20
CA ILE A 22 11.01 -15.18 19.47
C ILE A 22 11.48 -14.13 20.48
N ASN A 23 11.14 -12.86 20.25
CA ASN A 23 11.52 -11.76 21.14
C ASN A 23 10.85 -11.89 22.52
N ARG A 24 9.55 -12.23 22.55
CA ARG A 24 8.77 -12.35 23.79
C ARG A 24 9.26 -13.50 24.69
N TYR A 25 9.74 -14.58 24.11
CA TYR A 25 10.24 -15.76 24.83
C TYR A 25 11.77 -15.80 24.94
N GLU A 26 12.46 -14.72 24.55
CA GLU A 26 13.93 -14.61 24.60
C GLU A 26 14.63 -15.79 23.90
N ILE A 27 14.06 -16.24 22.78
CA ILE A 27 14.59 -17.33 21.97
C ILE A 27 15.74 -16.81 21.10
N ASP A 28 16.81 -17.58 20.96
CA ASP A 28 17.84 -17.31 19.95
C ASP A 28 17.30 -17.64 18.56
N ILE A 29 17.39 -16.67 17.64
CA ILE A 29 16.98 -16.84 16.25
C ILE A 29 17.87 -17.83 15.48
N TYR A 30 19.10 -18.07 15.96
CA TYR A 30 20.03 -19.05 15.38
C TYR A 30 19.87 -20.47 15.96
N ASP A 31 19.13 -20.61 17.07
CA ASP A 31 18.87 -21.90 17.70
C ASP A 31 17.40 -21.97 18.17
N ILE A 32 16.50 -22.02 17.19
CA ILE A 32 15.06 -21.97 17.47
C ILE A 32 14.59 -23.32 18.03
N PRO A 33 14.00 -23.37 19.25
CA PRO A 33 13.35 -24.56 19.77
C PRO A 33 11.99 -24.74 19.06
N VAL A 34 12.01 -25.41 17.90
CA VAL A 34 10.84 -25.57 17.02
C VAL A 34 9.63 -26.11 17.78
N SER A 35 9.82 -27.08 18.68
CA SER A 35 8.72 -27.63 19.48
C SER A 35 7.96 -26.56 20.28
N GLN A 36 8.70 -25.68 20.96
CA GLN A 36 8.14 -24.62 21.80
C GLN A 36 7.49 -23.52 20.96
N ILE A 37 8.16 -23.04 19.91
CA ILE A 37 7.63 -21.95 19.08
C ILE A 37 6.38 -22.38 18.31
N THR A 38 6.34 -23.63 17.82
CA THR A 38 5.15 -24.19 17.16
C THR A 38 3.95 -24.22 18.09
N ASP A 39 4.13 -24.64 19.35
CA ASP A 39 3.03 -24.69 20.32
C ASP A 39 2.49 -23.28 20.63
N GLN A 40 3.37 -22.29 20.75
CA GLN A 40 2.98 -20.89 20.97
C GLN A 40 2.27 -20.30 19.75
N TYR A 41 2.78 -20.58 18.55
CA TYR A 41 2.17 -20.15 17.30
C TYR A 41 0.76 -20.73 17.14
N MET A 42 0.60 -22.05 17.34
CA MET A 42 -0.70 -22.72 17.28
C MET A 42 -1.68 -22.17 18.31
N HIS A 43 -1.23 -21.89 19.54
CA HIS A 43 -2.06 -21.28 20.57
C HIS A 43 -2.59 -19.90 20.13
N TYR A 44 -1.74 -19.10 19.49
CA TYR A 44 -2.13 -17.78 18.97
C TYR A 44 -3.18 -17.90 17.86
N ILE A 45 -2.94 -18.76 16.88
CA ILE A 45 -3.88 -18.99 15.76
C ILE A 45 -5.24 -19.49 16.25
N HIS A 46 -5.26 -20.45 17.19
CA HIS A 46 -6.52 -20.93 17.76
C HIS A 46 -7.27 -19.85 18.53
N THR A 47 -6.57 -18.98 19.25
CA THR A 47 -7.20 -17.85 19.95
C THR A 47 -7.82 -16.87 18.97
N MET A 48 -7.16 -16.59 17.83
CA MET A 48 -7.71 -15.74 16.77
C MET A 48 -8.94 -16.36 16.09
N GLN A 49 -8.93 -17.68 15.85
CA GLN A 49 -10.07 -18.40 15.27
C GLN A 49 -11.32 -18.34 16.16
N VAL A 50 -11.15 -18.47 17.48
CA VAL A 50 -12.26 -18.37 18.45
C VAL A 50 -12.86 -16.96 18.49
N LEU A 51 -12.08 -15.94 18.14
CA LEU A 51 -12.51 -14.54 18.10
C LEU A 51 -13.08 -14.11 16.74
N GLU A 52 -13.33 -15.05 15.82
CA GLU A 52 -13.90 -14.80 14.48
C GLU A 52 -13.11 -13.77 13.63
N LEU A 53 -11.78 -13.70 13.82
CA LEU A 53 -10.93 -12.84 13.00
C LEU A 53 -10.68 -13.50 11.63
N ASP A 54 -10.76 -12.73 10.55
CA ASP A 54 -10.41 -13.17 9.20
C ASP A 54 -8.96 -13.65 9.16
N LEU A 55 -8.76 -14.97 9.23
CA LEU A 55 -7.44 -15.57 9.25
C LEU A 55 -6.89 -15.66 7.83
N ALA A 56 -5.77 -14.97 7.57
CA ALA A 56 -5.12 -15.04 6.26
C ALA A 56 -4.52 -16.44 6.02
N SER A 57 -4.59 -16.91 4.76
CA SER A 57 -4.12 -18.23 4.33
C SER A 57 -2.64 -18.48 4.63
N GLU A 58 -1.83 -17.42 4.60
CA GLU A 58 -0.40 -17.45 4.94
C GLU A 58 -0.11 -17.95 6.37
N TYR A 59 -0.99 -17.67 7.34
CA TYR A 59 -0.79 -18.13 8.71
C TYR A 59 -1.00 -19.65 8.85
N LEU A 60 -1.94 -20.20 8.08
CA LEU A 60 -2.21 -21.63 8.03
C LEU A 60 -1.09 -22.38 7.32
N VAL A 61 -0.54 -21.80 6.24
CA VAL A 61 0.64 -22.36 5.57
C VAL A 61 1.80 -22.44 6.54
N MET A 62 2.10 -21.36 7.28
CA MET A 62 3.18 -21.37 8.27
C MET A 62 2.92 -22.34 9.41
N ALA A 63 1.66 -22.48 9.88
CA ALA A 63 1.30 -23.49 10.88
C ALA A 63 1.65 -24.90 10.41
N ALA A 64 1.27 -25.24 9.17
CA ALA A 64 1.60 -26.53 8.57
C ALA A 64 3.11 -26.73 8.42
N THR A 65 3.85 -25.70 8.00
CA THR A 65 5.32 -25.73 7.91
C THR A 65 5.96 -26.01 9.28
N LEU A 66 5.53 -25.30 10.33
CA LEU A 66 6.05 -25.48 11.69
C LEU A 66 5.75 -26.86 12.27
N LEU A 67 4.57 -27.42 11.97
CA LEU A 67 4.21 -28.80 12.35
C LEU A 67 5.05 -29.83 11.59
N ALA A 68 5.31 -29.61 10.30
CA ALA A 68 6.17 -30.49 9.51
C ALA A 68 7.60 -30.51 10.05
N ILE A 69 8.19 -29.34 10.32
CA ILE A 69 9.53 -29.23 10.91
C ILE A 69 9.55 -29.88 12.30
N LYS A 70 8.54 -29.62 13.15
CA LYS A 70 8.41 -30.27 14.48
C LYS A 70 8.35 -31.79 14.36
N SER A 71 7.61 -32.32 13.39
CA SER A 71 7.50 -33.76 13.17
C SER A 71 8.83 -34.37 12.71
N GLN A 72 9.49 -33.75 11.73
CA GLN A 72 10.77 -34.23 11.21
C GLN A 72 11.87 -34.24 12.28
N MET A 73 11.91 -33.23 13.14
CA MET A 73 12.90 -33.14 14.23
C MET A 73 12.65 -34.12 15.38
N LEU A 74 11.40 -34.58 15.57
CA LEU A 74 11.03 -35.47 16.68
C LEU A 74 10.97 -36.95 16.29
N LEU A 75 10.84 -37.25 14.99
CA LEU A 75 10.79 -38.63 14.51
C LEU A 75 12.20 -39.22 14.43
N PRO A 76 12.42 -40.46 14.91
CA PRO A 76 13.69 -41.13 14.72
C PRO A 76 13.95 -41.38 13.23
N ASN A 77 15.13 -41.00 12.74
CA ASN A 77 15.56 -41.33 11.39
C ASN A 77 15.60 -42.84 11.23
N THR A 78 14.62 -43.40 10.50
CA THR A 78 14.54 -44.84 10.23
C THR A 78 15.58 -45.33 9.21
N ALA A 79 16.48 -44.45 8.76
CA ALA A 79 17.54 -44.78 7.80
C ALA A 79 18.79 -45.41 8.43
N VAL A 80 18.89 -45.53 9.76
CA VAL A 80 20.13 -46.03 10.41
C VAL A 80 20.19 -47.57 10.57
N VAL A 81 19.37 -48.34 9.84
CA VAL A 81 19.38 -49.82 9.96
C VAL A 81 19.79 -50.55 8.67
N ASP A 82 19.92 -49.89 7.52
CA ASP A 82 20.55 -50.52 6.36
C ASP A 82 21.38 -49.50 5.56
N ASP A 83 22.64 -49.88 5.37
CA ASP A 83 23.67 -49.29 4.53
C ASP A 83 24.29 -47.92 4.90
N PHE A 84 25.54 -48.04 5.35
CA PHE A 84 26.60 -47.05 5.23
C PHE A 84 26.77 -46.67 3.75
N GLU A 85 26.05 -45.68 3.20
CA GLU A 85 26.47 -44.96 1.98
C GLU A 85 25.55 -43.78 1.58
N GLU A 86 25.17 -42.87 2.48
CA GLU A 86 24.85 -41.49 2.04
C GLU A 86 24.87 -40.54 3.25
N SER A 87 26.06 -40.09 3.64
CA SER A 87 26.20 -38.88 4.45
C SER A 87 25.99 -37.65 3.54
N GLU A 88 24.84 -37.56 2.88
CA GLU A 88 24.33 -36.25 2.51
C GLU A 88 24.05 -35.56 3.85
N MET A 89 24.74 -34.44 4.09
CA MET A 89 24.46 -33.56 5.21
C MET A 89 22.97 -33.24 5.15
N GLU A 90 22.16 -33.90 5.99
CA GLU A 90 20.77 -33.49 6.20
C GLU A 90 20.83 -32.02 6.63
N GLU A 91 20.46 -31.13 5.71
CA GLU A 91 20.30 -29.72 6.00
C GLU A 91 19.35 -29.60 7.19
N ASP A 92 19.71 -28.77 8.16
CA ASP A 92 18.91 -28.58 9.35
C ASP A 92 17.50 -28.12 8.91
N PRO A 93 16.41 -28.86 9.22
CA PRO A 93 15.09 -28.57 8.65
C PRO A 93 14.53 -27.19 9.05
N ARG A 94 15.15 -26.51 10.02
CA ARG A 94 14.85 -25.12 10.40
C ARG A 94 15.69 -24.06 9.67
N GLU A 95 16.72 -24.42 8.90
CA GLU A 95 17.64 -23.47 8.26
C GLU A 95 16.91 -22.49 7.34
N ASP A 96 15.99 -23.00 6.53
CA ASP A 96 15.15 -22.19 5.66
C ASP A 96 14.27 -21.19 6.43
N LEU A 97 13.72 -21.61 7.57
CA LEU A 97 12.92 -20.74 8.45
C LEU A 97 13.79 -19.66 9.09
N MET A 98 14.98 -20.04 9.59
CA MET A 98 15.94 -19.10 10.17
C MET A 98 16.35 -18.02 9.16
N ARG A 99 16.70 -18.43 7.93
CA ARG A 99 17.07 -17.51 6.85
C ARG A 99 15.97 -16.49 6.58
N ARG A 100 14.72 -16.95 6.45
CA ARG A 100 13.55 -16.07 6.22
C ARG A 100 13.30 -15.11 7.37
N LEU A 101 13.44 -15.57 8.62
CA LEU A 101 13.26 -14.72 9.80
C LEU A 101 14.34 -13.64 9.92
N ILE A 102 15.60 -14.00 9.64
CA ILE A 102 16.72 -13.04 9.64
C ILE A 102 16.54 -11.98 8.55
N GLU A 103 16.15 -12.42 7.35
CA GLU A 103 15.89 -11.51 6.23
C GLU A 103 14.73 -10.57 6.54
N TYR A 104 13.61 -11.10 7.04
CA TYR A 104 12.47 -10.28 7.44
C TYR A 104 12.83 -9.30 8.55
N ARG A 105 13.59 -9.73 9.58
CA ARG A 105 14.08 -8.84 10.65
C ARG A 105 14.90 -7.67 10.10
N LYS A 106 15.77 -7.92 9.12
CA LYS A 106 16.58 -6.89 8.46
C LYS A 106 15.70 -5.84 7.78
N TYR A 107 14.69 -6.26 7.02
CA TYR A 107 13.78 -5.34 6.36
C TYR A 107 12.85 -4.61 7.33
N LYS A 108 12.42 -5.28 8.41
CA LYS A 108 11.63 -4.64 9.46
C LYS A 108 12.41 -3.50 10.12
N GLN A 109 13.69 -3.71 10.44
CA GLN A 109 14.56 -2.66 10.96
C GLN A 109 14.77 -1.52 9.95
N ALA A 110 15.01 -1.85 8.68
CA ALA A 110 15.14 -0.82 7.64
C ALA A 110 13.84 -0.01 7.45
N ALA A 111 12.67 -0.62 7.62
CA ALA A 111 11.38 0.05 7.56
C ALA A 111 11.19 0.98 8.78
N GLU A 112 11.61 0.58 9.97
CA GLU A 112 11.63 1.43 11.17
C GLU A 112 12.55 2.65 10.96
N ASP A 113 13.76 2.45 10.44
CA ASP A 113 14.69 3.54 10.12
C ASP A 113 14.12 4.52 9.07
N LEU A 114 13.38 4.00 8.08
CA LEU A 114 12.71 4.82 7.06
C LEU A 114 11.54 5.60 7.66
N LYS A 115 10.80 5.00 8.58
CA LYS A 115 9.70 5.65 9.30
C LYS A 115 10.21 6.83 10.15
N ASP A 116 11.35 6.67 10.81
CA ASP A 116 11.97 7.76 11.55
C ASP A 116 12.40 8.91 10.63
N LYS A 117 12.97 8.59 9.46
CA LYS A 117 13.28 9.60 8.43
C LYS A 117 12.03 10.28 7.87
N GLU A 118 10.93 9.56 7.70
CA GLU A 118 9.65 10.12 7.29
C GLU A 118 9.13 11.12 8.33
N LEU A 119 9.21 10.77 9.62
CA LEU A 119 8.81 11.67 10.71
C LEU A 119 9.63 12.96 10.72
N ASP A 120 10.95 12.87 10.49
CA ASP A 120 11.81 14.04 10.39
C ASP A 120 11.54 14.86 9.13
N ALA A 121 11.31 14.21 7.98
CA ALA A 121 10.93 14.90 6.74
C ALA A 121 9.59 15.64 6.87
N ASN A 122 8.61 15.04 7.56
CA ASN A 122 7.30 15.65 7.81
C ASN A 122 7.37 16.90 8.71
N ARG A 123 8.48 17.13 9.43
CA ARG A 123 8.73 18.37 10.19
C ARG A 123 9.23 19.52 9.30
N ILE A 124 9.62 19.24 8.05
CA ILE A 124 10.09 20.24 7.10
C ILE A 124 8.91 20.73 6.27
N TYR A 125 8.55 22.00 6.46
CA TYR A 125 7.51 22.65 5.66
C TYR A 125 8.14 23.31 4.43
N THR A 126 7.77 22.82 3.24
CA THR A 126 8.17 23.43 1.97
C THR A 126 7.10 24.41 1.50
N ARG A 127 7.53 25.45 0.80
CA ARG A 127 6.59 26.34 0.11
C ARG A 127 6.11 25.67 -1.17
N PRO A 128 4.83 25.82 -1.55
CA PRO A 128 4.40 25.45 -2.88
C PRO A 128 5.22 26.24 -3.91
N PRO A 129 5.45 25.69 -5.11
CA PRO A 129 6.17 26.40 -6.16
C PRO A 129 5.51 27.77 -6.41
N LEU A 130 6.32 28.82 -6.51
CA LEU A 130 5.82 30.13 -6.91
C LEU A 130 5.34 30.01 -8.36
N ARG A 131 4.11 30.44 -8.63
CA ARG A 131 3.69 30.69 -10.00
C ARG A 131 4.41 31.93 -10.49
N THR A 132 5.40 31.74 -11.35
CA THR A 132 6.05 32.81 -12.10
C THR A 132 5.24 33.08 -13.36
N GLU A 133 4.02 33.59 -13.20
CA GLU A 133 3.19 34.04 -14.32
C GLU A 133 3.75 35.36 -14.94
N ASP A 134 4.65 36.05 -14.23
CA ASP A 134 5.15 37.39 -14.61
C ASP A 134 6.66 37.48 -14.90
N LEU A 135 7.42 36.38 -14.95
CA LEU A 135 8.86 36.43 -15.25
C LEU A 135 9.19 35.77 -16.59
N SER A 136 9.27 36.65 -17.59
CA SER A 136 10.05 36.56 -18.84
C SER A 136 9.70 35.50 -19.87
N GLU A 137 9.41 36.01 -21.07
CA GLU A 137 9.29 35.39 -22.39
C GLU A 137 10.59 34.69 -22.87
N GLU A 138 11.29 33.95 -22.02
CA GLU A 138 12.36 33.07 -22.50
C GLU A 138 11.77 31.70 -22.82
N LYS A 139 11.75 31.39 -24.12
CA LYS A 139 11.39 30.09 -24.69
C LYS A 139 12.04 28.94 -23.90
N VAL A 140 11.32 28.39 -22.94
CA VAL A 140 11.70 27.11 -22.33
C VAL A 140 11.34 26.04 -23.35
N GLU A 141 12.33 25.28 -23.79
CA GLU A 141 12.17 24.16 -24.70
C GLU A 141 11.08 23.22 -24.16
N THR A 142 9.97 23.15 -24.90
CA THR A 142 8.84 22.29 -24.57
C THR A 142 9.30 20.83 -24.56
N VAL A 143 9.06 20.14 -23.45
CA VAL A 143 9.22 18.69 -23.34
C VAL A 143 8.37 18.03 -24.42
N LYS A 144 8.98 17.13 -25.20
CA LYS A 144 8.34 16.52 -26.37
C LYS A 144 7.24 15.54 -25.93
N PRO A 145 6.15 15.40 -26.70
CA PRO A 145 5.14 14.38 -26.45
C PRO A 145 5.78 12.98 -26.35
N GLY A 146 5.60 12.31 -25.22
CA GLY A 146 6.12 10.95 -24.96
C GLY A 146 7.16 10.84 -23.84
N GLU A 147 7.61 11.94 -23.25
CA GLU A 147 8.59 11.92 -22.14
C GLU A 147 7.93 11.81 -20.75
N ALA A 148 6.59 11.90 -20.67
CA ALA A 148 5.84 11.65 -19.44
C ALA A 148 5.51 10.16 -19.28
N SER A 149 6.05 9.54 -18.24
CA SER A 149 5.75 8.17 -17.89
C SER A 149 4.55 8.07 -16.94
N ILE A 150 3.92 6.89 -16.89
CA ILE A 150 2.91 6.54 -15.88
C ILE A 150 3.43 6.80 -14.46
N TYR A 151 4.74 6.63 -14.23
CA TYR A 151 5.39 6.91 -12.97
C TYR A 151 5.33 8.39 -12.55
N ASP A 152 5.38 9.32 -13.50
CA ASP A 152 5.31 10.76 -13.21
C ASP A 152 3.91 11.14 -12.76
N MET A 153 2.88 10.52 -13.35
CA MET A 153 1.49 10.72 -12.97
C MET A 153 1.19 10.15 -11.58
N ILE A 154 1.73 8.95 -11.26
CA ILE A 154 1.65 8.36 -9.92
C ILE A 154 2.33 9.27 -8.89
N GLN A 155 3.49 9.83 -9.23
CA GLN A 155 4.23 10.72 -8.33
C GLN A 155 3.49 12.05 -8.10
N ALA A 156 2.92 12.64 -9.15
CA ALA A 156 2.09 13.84 -9.04
C ALA A 156 0.87 13.60 -8.14
N MET A 157 0.19 12.46 -8.31
CA MET A 157 -0.93 12.05 -7.48
C MET A 157 -0.52 11.83 -6.01
N GLY A 158 0.64 11.21 -5.77
CA GLY A 158 1.20 11.03 -4.43
C GLY A 158 1.45 12.37 -3.71
N ARG A 159 1.97 13.37 -4.43
CA ARG A 159 2.19 14.73 -3.90
C ARG A 159 0.86 15.41 -3.53
N LEU A 160 -0.16 15.27 -4.37
CA LEU A 160 -1.49 15.84 -4.12
C LEU A 160 -2.17 15.21 -2.91
N LEU A 161 -2.11 13.88 -2.79
CA LEU A 161 -2.66 13.14 -1.65
C LEU A 161 -1.93 13.45 -0.33
N ASN A 162 -0.60 13.64 -0.36
CA ASN A 162 0.14 14.02 0.84
C ASN A 162 -0.20 15.45 1.29
N ARG A 163 -0.52 16.36 0.36
CA ARG A 163 -0.98 17.71 0.68
C ARG A 163 -2.37 17.73 1.33
N SER A 164 -3.26 16.80 0.95
CA SER A 164 -4.63 16.72 1.51
C SER A 164 -4.70 16.05 2.89
N LYS A 165 -3.65 15.32 3.30
CA LYS A 165 -3.50 14.80 4.66
C LYS A 165 -3.20 15.88 5.71
N GLN A 166 -2.87 17.11 5.31
CA GLN A 166 -2.87 18.23 6.26
C GLN A 166 -4.31 18.53 6.66
N PRO A 167 -4.62 18.60 7.97
CA PRO A 167 -5.98 18.69 8.44
C PRO A 167 -6.55 20.07 8.11
N SER A 168 -7.26 20.17 6.97
CA SER A 168 -8.30 21.19 6.85
C SER A 168 -9.39 20.79 7.84
N SER A 169 -9.48 21.53 8.94
CA SER A 169 -10.46 21.35 10.00
C SER A 169 -11.88 21.43 9.44
N GLN A 170 -12.46 20.29 9.05
CA GLN A 170 -13.88 20.14 8.73
C GLN A 170 -14.26 18.65 8.59
N GLU A 171 -13.99 17.86 9.63
CA GLU A 171 -14.71 16.58 9.80
C GLU A 171 -16.11 16.86 10.36
N ALA A 172 -16.98 17.44 9.53
CA ALA A 172 -18.41 17.23 9.72
C ALA A 172 -18.69 15.79 9.27
N LYS A 173 -19.39 14.99 10.08
CA LYS A 173 -19.89 13.66 9.72
C LYS A 173 -20.72 13.74 8.44
N VAL A 174 -20.08 13.59 7.28
CA VAL A 174 -20.77 13.52 6.00
C VAL A 174 -21.28 12.09 5.87
N ARG A 175 -22.61 11.96 5.92
CA ARG A 175 -23.34 10.75 5.55
C ARG A 175 -22.77 10.20 4.23
N ARG A 176 -22.69 8.88 4.11
CA ARG A 176 -22.37 8.22 2.84
C ARG A 176 -23.49 8.50 1.84
N ASP A 177 -23.40 9.62 1.15
CA ASP A 177 -24.14 9.83 -0.09
C ASP A 177 -23.42 9.00 -1.15
N GLU A 178 -23.96 7.82 -1.46
CA GLU A 178 -23.53 7.05 -2.63
C GLU A 178 -23.96 7.85 -3.86
N ILE A 179 -23.01 8.55 -4.47
CA ILE A 179 -23.27 9.33 -5.67
C ILE A 179 -23.20 8.37 -6.85
N PRO A 180 -24.29 8.18 -7.63
CA PRO A 180 -24.24 7.36 -8.83
C PRO A 180 -23.25 7.94 -9.85
N ILE A 181 -22.40 7.09 -10.43
CA ILE A 181 -21.36 7.51 -11.38
C ILE A 181 -21.99 8.20 -12.61
N GLN A 182 -23.10 7.67 -13.11
CA GLN A 182 -23.83 8.24 -14.26
C GLN A 182 -24.29 9.68 -14.00
N MET A 183 -24.85 9.94 -12.82
CA MET A 183 -25.27 11.29 -12.42
C MET A 183 -24.08 12.26 -12.40
N ARG A 184 -22.89 11.78 -11.97
CA ARG A 184 -21.67 12.61 -11.99
C ARG A 184 -21.13 12.83 -13.39
N MET A 185 -21.27 11.88 -14.31
CA MET A 185 -20.91 12.08 -15.71
C MET A 185 -21.72 13.22 -16.34
N ASP A 186 -23.04 13.21 -16.13
CA ASP A 186 -23.94 14.26 -16.65
C ASP A 186 -23.62 15.65 -16.07
N GLU A 187 -23.34 15.72 -14.77
CA GLU A 187 -22.92 16.96 -14.10
C GLU A 187 -21.59 17.51 -14.66
N ILE A 188 -20.62 16.63 -14.94
CA ILE A 188 -19.33 17.01 -15.52
C ILE A 188 -19.53 17.54 -16.94
N LEU A 189 -20.31 16.84 -17.77
CA LEU A 189 -20.60 17.29 -19.14
C LEU A 189 -21.31 18.64 -19.16
N THR A 190 -22.34 18.83 -18.32
CA THR A 190 -23.07 20.12 -18.21
C THR A 190 -22.13 21.28 -17.84
N LYS A 191 -21.17 21.02 -16.94
CA LYS A 191 -20.18 22.02 -16.53
C LYS A 191 -19.21 22.41 -17.63
N ILE A 192 -18.74 21.42 -18.38
CA ILE A 192 -17.85 21.61 -19.52
C ILE A 192 -18.59 22.37 -20.63
N GLU A 193 -19.85 22.04 -20.90
CA GLU A 193 -20.69 22.76 -21.88
C GLU A 193 -20.94 24.22 -21.50
N THR A 194 -20.99 24.52 -20.20
CA THR A 194 -21.14 25.90 -19.72
C THR A 194 -19.84 26.71 -19.90
N HIS A 195 -18.69 26.05 -20.01
CA HIS A 195 -17.37 26.67 -20.15
C HIS A 195 -16.68 26.20 -21.44
N SER A 196 -17.06 26.80 -22.56
CA SER A 196 -16.53 26.50 -23.91
C SER A 196 -15.02 26.75 -24.09
N GLY A 197 -14.34 27.30 -23.07
CA GLY A 197 -12.87 27.51 -23.05
C GLY A 197 -12.08 26.41 -22.35
N GLY A 198 -12.71 25.29 -21.98
CA GLY A 198 -12.11 24.24 -21.16
C GLY A 198 -12.26 24.52 -19.67
N THR A 199 -12.49 23.47 -18.88
CA THR A 199 -12.65 23.57 -17.42
C THR A 199 -11.41 22.99 -16.74
N PRO A 200 -10.75 23.72 -15.82
CA PRO A 200 -9.65 23.15 -15.06
C PRO A 200 -10.14 21.96 -14.23
N PHE A 201 -9.36 20.89 -14.23
CA PHE A 201 -9.65 19.61 -13.59
C PHE A 201 -10.04 19.79 -12.12
N ASP A 202 -9.33 20.66 -11.40
CA ASP A 202 -9.60 20.96 -9.99
C ASP A 202 -11.01 21.54 -9.76
N GLN A 203 -11.58 22.27 -10.73
CA GLN A 203 -12.91 22.87 -10.63
C GLN A 203 -14.03 21.84 -10.83
N LEU A 204 -13.71 20.64 -11.35
CA LEU A 204 -14.65 19.52 -11.43
C LEU A 204 -14.87 18.85 -10.06
N PHE A 205 -13.98 19.08 -9.09
CA PHE A 205 -14.06 18.56 -7.73
C PHE A 205 -14.67 19.57 -6.75
N GLU A 206 -16.00 19.72 -6.78
CA GLU A 206 -16.73 20.64 -5.90
C GLU A 206 -16.59 20.32 -4.40
N ARG A 207 -16.57 19.02 -4.06
CA ARG A 207 -16.50 18.54 -2.68
C ARG A 207 -15.19 17.80 -2.48
N ARG A 208 -14.37 18.27 -1.55
CA ARG A 208 -13.09 17.62 -1.21
C ARG A 208 -13.26 16.44 -0.25
N THR A 209 -14.29 15.61 -0.45
CA THR A 209 -14.50 14.38 0.33
C THR A 209 -13.95 13.18 -0.44
N ARG A 210 -13.32 12.23 0.26
CA ARG A 210 -12.69 11.05 -0.36
C ARG A 210 -13.64 10.28 -1.30
N PRO A 211 -14.92 10.03 -0.95
CA PRO A 211 -15.84 9.33 -1.84
C PRO A 211 -16.18 10.14 -3.10
N HIS A 212 -16.39 11.46 -2.97
CA HIS A 212 -16.72 12.33 -4.10
C HIS A 212 -15.57 12.39 -5.10
N ILE A 213 -14.33 12.54 -4.61
CA ILE A 213 -13.13 12.55 -5.45
C ILE A 213 -13.01 11.25 -6.26
N VAL A 214 -13.21 10.09 -5.61
CA VAL A 214 -13.13 8.79 -6.28
C VAL A 214 -14.20 8.64 -7.36
N VAL A 215 -15.45 9.02 -7.07
CA VAL A 215 -16.56 8.91 -8.03
C VAL A 215 -16.36 9.86 -9.22
N THR A 216 -15.98 11.12 -8.97
CA THR A 216 -15.70 12.09 -10.04
C THR A 216 -14.53 11.64 -10.92
N PHE A 217 -13.50 11.04 -10.33
CA PHE A 217 -12.36 10.51 -11.09
C PHE A 217 -12.75 9.34 -11.99
N ILE A 218 -13.53 8.39 -11.46
CA ILE A 218 -14.06 7.26 -12.25
C ILE A 218 -14.97 7.77 -13.39
N ALA A 219 -15.81 8.77 -13.11
CA ALA A 219 -16.67 9.38 -14.13
C ALA A 219 -15.86 10.03 -15.27
N LEU A 220 -14.75 10.73 -14.95
CA LEU A 220 -13.86 11.30 -15.96
C LEU A 220 -13.18 10.24 -16.81
N LEU A 221 -12.70 9.14 -16.21
CA LEU A 221 -12.10 8.03 -16.96
C LEU A 221 -13.10 7.37 -17.92
N GLU A 222 -14.35 7.20 -17.50
CA GLU A 222 -15.38 6.61 -18.37
C GLU A 222 -15.75 7.56 -19.52
N LEU A 223 -15.86 8.87 -19.26
CA LEU A 223 -16.09 9.88 -20.31
C LEU A 223 -14.92 9.97 -21.30
N MET A 224 -13.68 9.87 -20.84
CA MET A 224 -12.50 9.82 -21.72
C MET A 224 -12.49 8.54 -22.56
N LYS A 225 -12.85 7.40 -21.97
CA LYS A 225 -12.95 6.12 -22.67
C LYS A 225 -14.03 6.12 -23.76
N ASN A 226 -15.11 6.88 -23.56
CA ASN A 226 -16.17 7.07 -24.55
C ASN A 226 -15.86 8.17 -25.58
N ASN A 227 -14.70 8.84 -25.49
CA ASN A 227 -14.29 9.99 -26.31
C ASN A 227 -15.22 11.21 -26.21
N ASP A 228 -15.93 11.39 -25.09
CA ASP A 228 -16.78 12.56 -24.87
C ASP A 228 -15.95 13.79 -24.44
N ILE A 229 -14.84 13.55 -23.73
CA ILE A 229 -13.95 14.59 -23.18
C ILE A 229 -12.48 14.30 -23.46
N VAL A 230 -11.68 15.36 -23.45
CA VAL A 230 -10.24 15.35 -23.65
C VAL A 230 -9.56 16.14 -22.54
N CYS A 231 -8.53 15.57 -21.93
CA CYS A 231 -7.69 16.28 -20.97
C CYS A 231 -6.42 16.77 -21.67
N VAL A 232 -6.14 18.07 -21.57
CA VAL A 232 -4.94 18.71 -22.09
C VAL A 232 -4.15 19.28 -20.91
N GLN A 233 -2.83 19.07 -20.92
CA GLN A 233 -1.91 19.61 -19.94
C GLN A 233 -0.80 20.36 -20.68
N GLN A 234 -0.47 21.59 -20.24
CA GLN A 234 0.52 22.43 -20.92
C GLN A 234 1.97 22.06 -20.55
N GLN A 235 2.28 21.81 -19.27
CA GLN A 235 3.55 21.24 -18.81
C GLN A 235 3.39 20.15 -17.75
N HIS A 236 4.45 19.39 -17.50
CA HIS A 236 4.49 18.44 -16.39
C HIS A 236 4.22 19.17 -15.06
N PHE A 237 3.26 18.64 -14.30
CA PHE A 237 2.82 19.19 -13.00
C PHE A 237 2.00 20.50 -13.07
N GLU A 238 1.55 20.93 -14.25
CA GLU A 238 0.59 22.04 -14.40
C GLU A 238 -0.87 21.56 -14.32
N GLU A 239 -1.80 22.52 -14.28
CA GLU A 239 -3.23 22.23 -14.24
C GLU A 239 -3.67 21.47 -15.49
N LEU A 240 -4.40 20.37 -15.27
CA LEU A 240 -5.11 19.65 -16.32
C LEU A 240 -6.34 20.47 -16.71
N ILE A 241 -6.54 20.71 -18.00
CA ILE A 241 -7.74 21.37 -18.53
C ILE A 241 -8.55 20.31 -19.28
N VAL A 242 -9.82 20.19 -18.94
CA VAL A 242 -10.76 19.25 -19.55
C VAL A 242 -11.59 19.99 -20.58
N PHE A 243 -11.52 19.54 -21.83
CA PHE A 243 -12.30 20.00 -22.96
C PHE A 243 -13.33 18.95 -23.36
N LYS A 244 -14.41 19.38 -23.99
CA LYS A 244 -15.24 18.48 -24.79
C LYS A 244 -14.46 18.09 -26.04
N MET A 245 -14.64 16.87 -26.55
CA MET A 245 -13.91 16.40 -27.74
C MET A 245 -14.06 17.33 -28.95
N GLU A 246 -15.23 17.96 -29.10
CA GLU A 246 -15.54 18.92 -30.17
C GLU A 246 -14.77 20.25 -30.03
N ASP A 247 -14.44 20.65 -28.81
CA ASP A 247 -13.79 21.93 -28.47
C ASP A 247 -12.29 21.77 -28.17
N ALA A 248 -11.70 20.62 -28.53
CA ALA A 248 -10.29 20.38 -28.29
C ALA A 248 -9.43 21.41 -29.04
N PRO A 249 -8.31 21.89 -28.46
CA PRO A 249 -7.48 22.96 -29.03
C PRO A 249 -6.73 22.58 -30.32
N TRP A 250 -6.96 21.39 -30.86
CA TRP A 250 -6.44 20.89 -32.14
C TRP A 250 -7.53 20.57 -33.18
N SER A 251 -8.81 20.82 -32.83
CA SER A 251 -9.97 20.68 -33.72
C SER A 251 -10.12 21.88 -34.66
#